data_AF-A0A7K3GJR4-F1
#
_entry.id   AF-A0A7K3GJR4-F1
#
_cell.length_a   1.000
_cell.length_b   1.000
_cell.length_c   1.000
_cell.angle_alpha   90.00
_cell.angle_beta   90.00
_cell.angle_gamma   90.00
#
_symmetry.space_group_name_H-M   'P 1'
#
loop_
_entity.id
_entity.type
_entity.pdbx_description
1 polymer ?
#
loop_
_entity_poly.entity_id
_entity_poly.type
_entity_poly.pdbx_seq_one_letter_code
_entity_poly.pdbx_strand_id
1 'polypeptide(L)' 'MRVVMFGYQTWGHRTLQALLDSSHDVVTVVTHPKSEHAYEKIWSDSVADLA' A
#
# COMPACT_ATOMS: atom_id res chain seq x y z
N MET A 1 0.15 9.98 -15.27
CA MET A 1 -0.49 10.97 -14.35
C MET A 1 0.17 10.86 -12.99
N ARG A 2 0.36 11.97 -12.26
CA ARG A 2 0.96 11.95 -10.91
C ARG A 2 -0.08 11.53 -9.87
N VAL A 3 0.24 10.57 -9.02
CA VAL A 3 -0.69 9.96 -8.05
C VAL A 3 -0.10 10.02 -6.65
N VAL A 4 -0.91 10.49 -5.70
CA VAL A 4 -0.70 10.24 -4.27
C VAL A 4 -1.68 9.16 -3.85
N MET A 5 -1.18 8.09 -3.22
CA MET A 5 -1.99 6.93 -2.86
C MET A 5 -2.11 6.80 -1.34
N PHE A 6 -3.34 6.62 -0.85
CA PHE A 6 -3.62 6.28 0.54
C PHE A 6 -4.09 4.83 0.56
N GLY A 7 -3.32 3.96 1.21
CA GLY A 7 -3.56 2.52 1.16
C GLY A 7 -3.18 1.81 2.44
N TYR A 8 -3.90 0.73 2.76
CA TYR A 8 -3.64 -0.11 3.92
C TYR A 8 -3.98 -1.57 3.62
N GLN A 9 -3.27 -2.49 4.28
CA GLN A 9 -3.47 -3.94 4.20
C GLN A 9 -3.42 -4.49 2.75
N THR A 10 -3.91 -5.72 2.57
CA THR A 10 -3.94 -6.47 1.30
C THR A 10 -4.36 -5.64 0.10
N TRP A 11 -5.45 -4.87 0.21
CA TRP A 11 -5.92 -4.08 -0.93
C TRP A 11 -5.04 -2.87 -1.20
N GLY A 12 -4.52 -2.20 -0.18
CA GLY A 12 -3.52 -1.16 -0.37
C GLY A 12 -2.28 -1.68 -1.11
N HIS A 13 -1.77 -2.84 -0.69
CA HIS A 13 -0.56 -3.42 -1.27
C HIS A 13 -0.79 -3.81 -2.75
N ARG A 14 -1.87 -4.52 -3.05
CA ARG A 14 -2.21 -4.93 -4.43
C ARG A 14 -2.51 -3.74 -5.34
N THR A 15 -3.20 -2.72 -4.84
CA THR A 15 -3.47 -1.51 -5.61
C THR A 15 -2.20 -0.72 -5.88
N LEU A 16 -1.29 -0.60 -4.90
CA LEU A 16 -0.01 0.06 -5.10
C LEU A 16 0.83 -0.68 -6.14
N GLN A 17 0.92 -2.02 -6.07
CA GLN A 17 1.59 -2.81 -7.10
C GLN A 17 1.04 -2.52 -8.50
N ALA A 18 -0.29 -2.55 -8.67
CA ALA A 18 -0.93 -2.26 -9.95
C ALA A 18 -0.66 -0.82 -10.44
N LEU A 19 -0.54 0.15 -9.53
CA LEU A 19 -0.18 1.53 -9.89
C LEU A 19 1.30 1.63 -10.33
N LEU A 20 2.21 0.96 -9.62
CA LEU A 20 3.64 0.92 -9.96
C LEU A 20 3.90 0.20 -11.29
N ASP A 21 3.08 -0.80 -11.63
CA ASP A 21 3.15 -1.52 -12.91
C ASP A 21 2.51 -0.76 -14.09
N SER A 22 1.94 0.42 -13.84
CA SER A 22 1.24 1.23 -14.84
C SER A 22 2.07 2.43 -15.31
N SER A 23 1.52 3.24 -16.23
CA SER A 23 2.16 4.49 -16.70
C SER A 23 1.99 5.68 -15.75
N HIS A 24 1.55 5.44 -14.51
CA HIS A 24 1.38 6.48 -13.50
C HIS A 24 2.68 6.74 -12.75
N ASP A 25 2.87 7.99 -12.33
CA ASP A 25 3.99 8.42 -11.49
C ASP A 25 3.48 8.50 -10.05
N VAL A 26 3.76 7.47 -9.24
CA VAL A 26 3.36 7.42 -7.83
C VAL A 26 4.36 8.24 -7.01
N VAL A 27 3.97 9.45 -6.61
CA VAL A 27 4.88 10.43 -6.01
C VAL A 27 4.92 10.37 -4.49
N THR A 28 3.89 9.79 -3.86
CA THR A 28 3.80 9.62 -2.40
C THR A 28 2.79 8.53 -2.08
N VAL A 29 3.12 7.70 -1.10
CA VAL A 29 2.22 6.71 -0.51
C VAL A 29 2.05 7.03 0.97
N VAL A 30 0.81 7.06 1.44
CA VAL A 30 0.48 7.19 2.86
C VAL A 30 -0.16 5.89 3.32
N THR A 31 0.44 5.28 4.33
CA THR A 31 -0.05 4.04 4.94
C THR A 31 0.08 4.09 6.47
N HIS A 32 -0.50 3.10 7.14
CA HIS A 32 -0.39 2.96 8.59
C HIS A 32 0.93 2.25 8.95
N PRO A 33 1.52 2.55 10.11
CA PRO A 33 2.66 1.77 10.60
C PRO A 33 2.26 0.30 10.76
N LYS A 34 3.25 -0.59 10.62
CA LYS A 34 3.05 -2.02 10.83
C LYS A 34 2.50 -2.26 12.24
N SER A 35 1.41 -3.00 12.33
CA SER A 35 0.76 -3.31 13.59
C SER A 35 0.91 -4.78 13.95
N GLU A 36 1.14 -5.03 15.25
CA GLU A 36 1.24 -6.38 15.83
C GLU A 36 -0.12 -6.90 16.33
N HIS A 37 -1.21 -6.13 16.18
CA HIS A 37 -2.54 -6.55 16.62
C HIS A 37 -3.04 -7.80 15.88
N ALA A 38 -3.53 -8.77 16.64
CA ALA A 38 -3.90 -10.09 16.14
C ALA A 38 -4.95 -10.06 15.02
N TYR A 39 -5.87 -9.09 15.05
CA TYR A 39 -6.88 -8.92 14.00
C TYR A 39 -6.28 -8.42 12.68
N GLU A 40 -5.25 -7.57 12.76
CA GLU A 40 -4.62 -6.96 11.59
C GLU A 40 -3.64 -7.91 10.91
N LYS A 41 -3.02 -8.84 11.66
CA LYS A 41 -2.11 -9.89 11.13
C LYS A 41 -2.77 -10.87 10.15
N ILE A 42 -4.08 -11.06 10.22
CA ILE A 42 -4.78 -12.05 9.36
C ILE A 42 -4.86 -11.56 7.90
N TRP A 43 -4.77 -10.24 7.68
CA TRP A 43 -4.92 -9.59 6.37
C TRP A 43 -3.77 -8.58 6.08
N SER A 44 -2.55 -8.93 6.49
CA SER A 44 -1.43 -7.98 6.56
C SER A 44 -0.44 -8.07 5.41
N ASP A 45 -0.87 -7.93 4.15
CA ASP A 45 0.13 -7.49 3.17
C ASP A 45 0.46 -6.02 3.48
N SER A 46 1.73 -5.74 3.71
CA SER A 46 2.20 -4.43 4.15
C SER A 46 2.45 -3.54 2.94
N VAL A 47 1.71 -2.43 2.83
CA VAL A 47 1.95 -1.42 1.78
C VAL A 47 3.37 -0.87 1.82
N ALA A 48 3.95 -0.77 3.03
CA ALA A 48 5.31 -0.29 3.23
C ALA A 48 6.38 -1.21 2.60
N ASP A 49 6.02 -2.42 2.15
CA ASP A 49 6.96 -3.29 1.45
C ASP A 49 7.18 -2.84 -0.01
N LEU A 50 6.31 -1.97 -0.54
CA LEU A 50 6.38 -1.44 -1.90
C LEU A 50 6.72 0.07 -1.98
N ALA A 51 6.90 0.75 -0.84
CA ALA A 51 7.04 2.21 -0.76
C ALA A 51 8.17 2.64 0.19
#